data_AF-A0A1M6E320-F1
#
_entry.id   AF-A0A1M6E320-F1
#
_cell.length_a   1.000
_cell.length_b   1.000
_cell.length_c   1.000
_cell.angle_alpha   90.00
_cell.angle_beta   90.00
_cell.angle_gamma   90.00
#
_symmetry.space_group_name_H-M   'P 1'
#
loop_
_entity.id
_entity.type
_entity.pdbx_description
1 polymer ?
#
loop_
_entity_poly.entity_id
_entity_poly.type
_entity_poly.pdbx_seq_one_letter_code
_entity_poly.pdbx_strand_id
1 'polypeptide(L)'
;MSSQVAIFIDAENLTSWIKNGGVESLMEELLPLGQIVVRKAYGKWSTTQLAPLQSVLNDNGFELVHTFHPVSGKNSTDIKMTVDTMEVAIESRAQWIVLATGDSDFSPLFRKLREQGKDVIGVGPKSPLSECVKNSCSRYIYTDNAEEQSDETERNNMLVSEKIDFIEILRSVLQGEDAPIHLSALMPKMLERDNAFSVKRLGFKTFKEFVSSVDFAEVKDDGNGTIMVSLSKKKVAVQEDAQMVLAKALKKKSWDVLSKGILRKIYRLACDKTALKPMSKQDLVQEIASENLAGTTNGIISRALGIFLKAELATVSASGAERQWTFENTNQYWLKIDKALLDRLSAGLKESGISAKVSDVKSLLYGKYSDEDLESLFAQYRDVIS
;
A
#
# COMPACT_ATOMS: atom_id res chain seq x y z
N MET A 1 -36.39 5.78 -13.99
CA MET A 1 -36.05 6.72 -12.90
C MET A 1 -34.71 6.28 -12.33
N SER A 2 -33.77 7.18 -12.11
CA SER A 2 -32.49 6.82 -11.49
C SER A 2 -32.74 6.35 -10.06
N SER A 3 -32.20 5.20 -9.67
CA SER A 3 -32.31 4.69 -8.30
C SER A 3 -31.61 5.65 -7.34
N GLN A 4 -32.14 5.76 -6.12
CA GLN A 4 -31.60 6.65 -5.09
C GLN A 4 -30.83 5.86 -4.04
N VAL A 5 -29.69 6.42 -3.61
CA VAL A 5 -28.78 5.83 -2.63
C VAL A 5 -28.68 6.74 -1.41
N ALA A 6 -28.78 6.15 -0.22
CA ALA A 6 -28.55 6.82 1.06
C ALA A 6 -27.39 6.17 1.81
N ILE A 7 -26.45 6.98 2.32
CA ILE A 7 -25.24 6.51 3.00
C ILE A 7 -25.24 6.99 4.45
N PHE A 8 -25.03 6.04 5.36
CA PHE A 8 -24.90 6.29 6.80
C PHE A 8 -23.60 5.67 7.31
N ILE A 9 -22.72 6.51 7.85
CA ILE A 9 -21.39 6.11 8.33
C ILE A 9 -21.29 6.24 9.84
N ASP A 10 -20.93 5.16 10.50
CA ASP A 10 -20.42 5.13 11.87
C ASP A 10 -18.92 5.49 11.87
N ALA A 11 -18.61 6.76 12.14
CA ALA A 11 -17.24 7.25 12.07
C ALA A 11 -16.38 6.77 13.25
N GLU A 12 -17.01 6.46 14.39
CA GLU A 12 -16.33 5.96 15.59
C GLU A 12 -15.78 4.55 15.33
N ASN A 13 -16.55 3.70 14.66
CA ASN A 13 -16.14 2.33 14.34
C ASN A 13 -15.18 2.26 13.14
N LEU A 14 -15.31 3.16 12.16
CA LEU A 14 -14.57 3.12 10.90
C LEU A 14 -13.49 4.19 10.74
N THR A 15 -12.92 4.69 11.85
CA THR A 15 -11.91 5.77 11.85
C THR A 15 -10.73 5.49 10.90
N SER A 16 -10.13 4.29 10.96
CA SER A 16 -8.99 3.91 10.12
C SER A 16 -9.34 3.87 8.64
N TRP A 17 -10.53 3.34 8.31
CA TRP A 17 -11.00 3.24 6.94
C TRP A 17 -11.25 4.62 6.33
N ILE A 18 -11.90 5.53 7.07
CA ILE A 18 -12.11 6.92 6.64
C ILE A 18 -10.77 7.63 6.41
N LYS A 19 -9.84 7.50 7.35
CA LYS A 19 -8.50 8.12 7.27
C LYS A 19 -7.71 7.69 6.02
N ASN A 20 -7.94 6.47 5.53
CA ASN A 20 -7.16 5.87 4.45
C ASN A 20 -7.80 6.01 3.06
N GLY A 21 -8.80 6.88 2.90
CA GLY A 21 -9.46 7.15 1.62
C GLY A 21 -10.61 6.19 1.31
N GLY A 22 -11.17 5.55 2.34
CA GLY A 22 -12.26 4.59 2.19
C GLY A 22 -13.55 5.24 1.69
N VAL A 23 -13.82 6.48 2.09
CA VAL A 23 -15.04 7.22 1.73
C VAL A 23 -15.06 7.51 0.23
N GLU A 24 -13.96 8.00 -0.33
CA GLU A 24 -13.82 8.26 -1.77
C GLU A 24 -14.02 6.97 -2.58
N SER A 25 -13.40 5.88 -2.12
CA SER A 25 -13.52 4.55 -2.75
C SER A 25 -14.98 4.06 -2.73
N LEU A 26 -15.67 4.24 -1.61
CA LEU A 26 -17.10 3.90 -1.48
C LEU A 26 -17.95 4.73 -2.43
N MET A 27 -17.69 6.04 -2.52
CA MET A 27 -18.43 6.93 -3.41
C MET A 27 -18.31 6.47 -4.86
N GLU A 28 -17.10 6.15 -5.34
CA GLU A 28 -16.86 5.61 -6.69
C GLU A 28 -17.61 4.31 -6.93
N GLU A 29 -17.59 3.39 -5.96
CA GLU A 29 -18.26 2.10 -6.04
C GLU A 29 -19.79 2.20 -6.11
N LEU A 30 -20.37 3.24 -5.51
CA LEU A 30 -21.81 3.47 -5.49
C LEU A 30 -22.32 4.26 -6.71
N LEU A 31 -21.45 4.94 -7.47
CA LEU A 31 -21.84 5.73 -8.66
C LEU A 31 -22.72 4.96 -9.66
N PRO A 32 -22.45 3.68 -9.99
CA PRO A 32 -23.28 2.93 -10.93
C PRO A 32 -24.68 2.58 -10.39
N LEU A 33 -24.89 2.61 -9.08
CA LEU A 33 -26.15 2.21 -8.44
C LEU A 33 -27.22 3.29 -8.49
N GLY A 34 -26.82 4.55 -8.68
CA GLY A 34 -27.74 5.67 -8.87
C GLY A 34 -27.31 6.94 -8.13
N GLN A 35 -28.25 7.86 -7.97
CA GLN A 35 -27.98 9.16 -7.38
C GLN A 35 -27.89 9.05 -5.85
N ILE A 36 -26.76 9.46 -5.29
CA ILE A 36 -26.57 9.55 -3.83
C ILE A 36 -27.26 10.82 -3.33
N VAL A 37 -28.36 10.63 -2.59
CA VAL A 37 -29.25 11.71 -2.13
C VAL A 37 -29.12 12.03 -0.65
N VAL A 38 -28.61 11.08 0.16
CA VAL A 38 -28.36 11.26 1.60
C VAL A 38 -26.95 10.80 1.90
N ARG A 39 -26.21 11.62 2.65
CA ARG A 39 -24.85 11.32 3.14
C ARG A 39 -24.74 11.82 4.58
N LYS A 40 -24.76 10.91 5.54
CA LYS A 40 -24.65 11.25 6.97
C LYS A 40 -23.53 10.46 7.61
N ALA A 41 -22.70 11.14 8.39
CA ALA A 41 -21.69 10.51 9.23
C ALA A 41 -21.98 10.84 10.70
N TYR A 42 -21.88 9.84 11.56
CA TYR A 42 -22.26 9.92 12.97
C TYR A 42 -21.02 9.76 13.84
N GLY A 43 -20.93 10.58 14.88
CA GLY A 43 -19.92 10.42 15.92
C GLY A 43 -19.74 11.62 16.83
N LYS A 44 -18.91 11.43 17.85
CA LYS A 44 -18.50 12.50 18.76
C LYS A 44 -17.36 13.32 18.16
N TRP A 45 -17.69 14.24 17.25
CA TRP A 45 -16.77 15.16 16.57
C TRP A 45 -15.87 16.02 17.48
N SER A 46 -16.23 16.17 18.76
CA SER A 46 -15.40 16.83 19.77
C SER A 46 -14.20 15.99 20.25
N THR A 47 -14.08 14.72 19.83
CA THR A 47 -12.94 13.86 20.17
C THR A 47 -11.74 14.11 19.26
N THR A 48 -10.54 14.00 19.84
CA THR A 48 -9.27 14.16 19.12
C THR A 48 -9.06 13.15 18.00
N GLN A 49 -9.68 11.96 18.10
CA GLN A 49 -9.57 10.91 17.09
C GLN A 49 -10.40 11.22 15.83
N LEU A 50 -11.60 11.80 15.99
CA LEU A 50 -12.51 12.11 14.88
C LEU A 50 -12.30 13.50 14.29
N ALA A 51 -11.72 14.45 15.04
CA ALA A 51 -11.51 15.81 14.58
C ALA A 51 -10.80 15.90 13.20
N PRO A 52 -9.73 15.12 12.92
CA PRO A 52 -9.09 15.15 11.60
C PRO A 52 -9.93 14.59 10.45
N LEU A 53 -10.96 13.80 10.74
CA LEU A 53 -11.81 13.17 9.72
C LEU A 53 -12.91 14.09 9.20
N GLN A 54 -13.21 15.17 9.93
CA GLN A 54 -14.29 16.10 9.59
C GLN A 54 -14.08 16.73 8.21
N SER A 55 -12.84 17.12 7.88
CA SER A 55 -12.53 17.70 6.57
C SER A 55 -12.80 16.71 5.44
N VAL A 56 -12.29 15.48 5.56
CA VAL A 56 -12.46 14.41 4.55
C VAL A 56 -13.95 14.14 4.30
N LEU A 57 -14.75 14.00 5.36
CA LEU A 57 -16.17 13.73 5.24
C LEU A 57 -16.94 14.93 4.67
N ASN A 58 -16.60 16.15 5.09
CA ASN A 58 -17.22 17.37 4.59
C ASN A 58 -16.90 17.61 3.10
N ASP A 59 -15.66 17.35 2.67
CA ASP A 59 -15.25 17.48 1.26
C ASP A 59 -16.00 16.50 0.35
N ASN A 60 -16.40 15.34 0.88
CA ASN A 60 -17.25 14.37 0.20
C ASN A 60 -18.77 14.65 0.35
N GLY A 61 -19.14 15.76 1.00
CA GLY A 61 -20.51 16.23 1.16
C GLY A 61 -21.33 15.47 2.20
N PHE A 62 -20.70 14.91 3.23
CA PHE A 62 -21.40 14.30 4.36
C PHE A 62 -21.86 15.35 5.36
N GLU A 63 -23.11 15.22 5.80
CA GLU A 63 -23.58 15.89 7.01
C GLU A 63 -22.95 15.22 8.24
N LEU A 64 -22.28 16.02 9.07
CA LEU A 64 -21.65 15.56 10.31
C LEU A 64 -22.65 15.62 11.46
N VAL A 65 -23.28 14.49 11.77
CA VAL A 65 -24.27 14.38 12.84
C VAL A 65 -23.54 14.19 14.17
N HIS A 66 -23.54 15.24 15.00
CA HIS A 66 -22.94 15.17 16.33
C HIS A 66 -23.90 14.55 17.34
N THR A 67 -23.42 13.56 18.09
CA THR A 67 -24.15 12.95 19.21
C THR A 67 -23.50 13.29 20.54
N PHE A 68 -24.30 13.81 21.47
CA PHE A 68 -23.86 14.10 22.83
C PHE A 68 -24.09 12.87 23.73
N HIS A 69 -23.06 12.48 24.49
CA HIS A 69 -23.17 11.46 25.52
C HIS A 69 -23.22 12.12 26.90
N PRO A 70 -24.41 12.24 27.54
CA PRO A 70 -24.50 12.74 28.91
C PRO A 70 -23.88 11.76 29.94
N VAL A 71 -23.68 10.50 29.56
CA VAL A 71 -23.04 9.44 30.36
C VAL A 71 -22.11 8.65 29.44
N SER A 72 -20.87 8.43 29.86
CA SER A 72 -19.87 7.65 29.11
C SER A 72 -20.33 6.19 28.92
N GLY A 73 -20.15 5.62 27.73
CA GLY A 73 -20.47 4.22 27.43
C GLY A 73 -21.92 3.92 27.02
N LYS A 74 -22.68 4.91 26.51
CA LYS A 74 -24.03 4.70 25.97
C LYS A 74 -24.07 4.77 24.44
N ASN A 75 -24.82 3.86 23.81
CA ASN A 75 -25.06 3.70 22.36
C ASN A 75 -25.93 4.81 21.73
N SER A 76 -25.74 6.07 22.14
CA SER A 76 -26.54 7.20 21.65
C SER A 76 -26.31 7.48 20.16
N THR A 77 -25.08 7.25 19.67
CA THR A 77 -24.71 7.34 18.26
C THR A 77 -25.47 6.29 17.45
N ASP A 78 -25.47 5.04 17.90
CA ASP A 78 -26.10 3.91 17.19
C ASP A 78 -27.62 4.07 17.12
N ILE A 79 -28.23 4.52 18.21
CA ILE A 79 -29.67 4.83 18.25
C ILE A 79 -30.00 5.95 17.27
N LYS A 80 -29.24 7.04 17.27
CA LYS A 80 -29.49 8.17 16.37
C LYS A 80 -29.34 7.77 14.90
N MET A 81 -28.27 7.04 14.57
CA MET A 81 -28.05 6.50 13.22
C MET A 81 -29.18 5.56 12.80
N THR A 82 -29.63 4.68 13.70
CA THR A 82 -30.75 3.76 13.44
C THR A 82 -32.05 4.51 13.15
N VAL A 83 -32.38 5.52 13.96
CA VAL A 83 -33.58 6.34 13.78
C VAL A 83 -33.56 7.06 12.43
N ASP A 84 -32.48 7.77 12.13
CA ASP A 84 -32.34 8.51 10.87
C ASP A 84 -32.37 7.57 9.65
N THR A 85 -31.74 6.39 9.76
CA THR A 85 -31.76 5.39 8.68
C THR A 85 -33.18 4.92 8.40
N MET A 86 -33.95 4.63 9.46
CA MET A 86 -35.34 4.17 9.32
C MET A 86 -36.27 5.27 8.79
N GLU A 87 -36.08 6.52 9.22
CA GLU A 87 -36.80 7.69 8.69
C GLU A 87 -36.56 7.81 7.18
N VAL A 88 -35.30 7.77 6.74
CA VAL A 88 -34.94 7.81 5.31
C VAL A 88 -35.47 6.59 4.56
N ALA A 89 -35.44 5.40 5.14
CA ALA A 89 -36.00 4.20 4.50
C ALA A 89 -37.52 4.30 4.27
N ILE A 90 -38.24 4.95 5.18
CA ILE A 90 -39.70 5.12 5.11
C ILE A 90 -40.08 6.29 4.20
N GLU A 91 -39.43 7.44 4.36
CA GLU A 91 -39.80 8.71 3.73
C GLU A 91 -39.15 8.91 2.36
N SER A 92 -37.85 8.62 2.28
CA SER A 92 -37.09 8.81 1.06
C SER A 92 -37.27 7.59 0.16
N ARG A 93 -37.53 7.82 -1.12
CA ARG A 93 -37.59 6.75 -2.13
C ARG A 93 -36.21 6.11 -2.40
N ALA A 94 -35.24 6.24 -1.48
CA ALA A 94 -33.98 5.53 -1.54
C ALA A 94 -34.23 4.03 -1.64
N GLN A 95 -33.80 3.44 -2.75
CA GLN A 95 -33.85 2.00 -2.97
C GLN A 95 -32.67 1.33 -2.27
N TRP A 96 -31.51 1.97 -2.34
CA TRP A 96 -30.25 1.48 -1.79
C TRP A 96 -29.95 2.20 -0.47
N ILE A 97 -29.76 1.42 0.59
CA ILE A 97 -29.32 1.89 1.89
C ILE A 97 -27.93 1.32 2.17
N VAL A 98 -26.96 2.20 2.37
CA VAL A 98 -25.57 1.84 2.67
C VAL A 98 -25.33 2.10 4.16
N LEU A 99 -25.01 1.04 4.88
CA LEU A 99 -24.67 1.08 6.31
C LEU A 99 -23.19 0.77 6.47
N ALA A 100 -22.41 1.79 6.79
CA ALA A 100 -20.99 1.65 7.07
C ALA A 100 -20.75 1.58 8.58
N THR A 101 -20.60 0.36 9.12
CA THR A 101 -20.33 0.08 10.53
C THR A 101 -19.77 -1.33 10.68
N GLY A 102 -18.93 -1.54 11.70
CA GLY A 102 -18.48 -2.86 12.14
C GLY A 102 -19.21 -3.41 13.36
N ASP A 103 -20.16 -2.66 13.95
CA ASP A 103 -20.84 -3.03 15.19
C ASP A 103 -22.01 -4.01 14.95
N SER A 104 -21.93 -5.18 15.58
CA SER A 104 -22.94 -6.24 15.49
C SER A 104 -24.32 -5.84 16.00
N ASP A 105 -24.42 -4.80 16.84
CA ASP A 105 -25.69 -4.30 17.37
C ASP A 105 -26.63 -3.76 16.27
N PHE A 106 -26.09 -3.44 15.08
CA PHE A 106 -26.88 -3.04 13.92
C PHE A 106 -27.56 -4.20 13.17
N SER A 107 -27.28 -5.46 13.49
CA SER A 107 -27.86 -6.62 12.80
C SER A 107 -29.39 -6.58 12.64
N PRO A 108 -30.19 -6.15 13.65
CA PRO A 108 -31.63 -5.99 13.50
C PRO A 108 -32.04 -4.93 12.46
N LEU A 109 -31.27 -3.84 12.32
CA LEU A 109 -31.52 -2.79 11.33
C LEU A 109 -31.38 -3.32 9.90
N PHE A 110 -30.30 -4.08 9.62
CA PHE A 110 -30.10 -4.73 8.32
C PHE A 110 -31.30 -5.60 7.92
N ARG A 111 -31.77 -6.44 8.86
CA ARG A 111 -32.96 -7.29 8.64
C ARG A 111 -34.20 -6.45 8.37
N LYS A 112 -34.42 -5.40 9.17
CA LYS A 112 -35.61 -4.56 9.05
C LYS A 112 -35.69 -3.82 7.71
N LEU A 113 -34.56 -3.33 7.22
CA LEU A 113 -34.48 -2.67 5.91
C LEU A 113 -34.81 -3.63 4.76
N ARG A 114 -34.35 -4.88 4.84
CA ARG A 114 -34.73 -5.93 3.87
C ARG A 114 -36.21 -6.28 3.94
N GLU A 115 -36.79 -6.40 5.14
CA GLU A 115 -38.23 -6.60 5.30
C GLU A 115 -39.05 -5.50 4.62
N GLN A 116 -38.53 -4.27 4.59
CA GLN A 116 -39.15 -3.13 3.90
C GLN A 116 -38.85 -3.09 2.39
N GLY A 117 -38.20 -4.13 1.84
CA GLY A 117 -37.91 -4.26 0.41
C GLY A 117 -36.76 -3.37 -0.08
N LYS A 118 -35.90 -2.88 0.82
CA LYS A 118 -34.71 -2.10 0.45
C LYS A 118 -33.56 -3.00 0.02
N ASP A 119 -32.72 -2.51 -0.86
CA ASP A 119 -31.43 -3.10 -1.14
C ASP A 119 -30.39 -2.55 -0.16
N VAL A 120 -29.73 -3.44 0.57
CA VAL A 120 -28.87 -3.05 1.70
C VAL A 120 -27.42 -3.41 1.39
N ILE A 121 -26.54 -2.43 1.47
CA ILE A 121 -25.09 -2.61 1.34
C ILE A 121 -24.46 -2.40 2.71
N GLY A 122 -23.83 -3.44 3.24
CA GLY A 122 -22.98 -3.31 4.42
C GLY A 122 -21.58 -2.88 4.03
N VAL A 123 -20.97 -1.98 4.80
CA VAL A 123 -19.57 -1.59 4.66
C VAL A 123 -18.92 -1.74 6.02
N GLY A 124 -17.94 -2.64 6.16
CA GLY A 124 -17.31 -2.82 7.46
C GLY A 124 -16.26 -3.92 7.51
N PRO A 125 -15.65 -4.12 8.69
CA PRO A 125 -14.65 -5.15 8.91
C PRO A 125 -15.19 -6.57 8.66
N LYS A 126 -14.30 -7.54 8.51
CA LYS A 126 -14.65 -8.95 8.72
C LYS A 126 -14.89 -9.12 10.21
N SER A 127 -16.15 -9.00 10.61
CA SER A 127 -16.59 -9.06 12.00
C SER A 127 -17.79 -9.98 12.18
N PRO A 128 -18.19 -10.28 13.44
CA PRO A 128 -19.45 -10.99 13.71
C PRO A 128 -20.66 -10.35 13.03
N LEU A 129 -20.69 -9.02 12.87
CA LEU A 129 -21.71 -8.33 12.09
C LEU A 129 -21.72 -8.87 10.66
N SER A 130 -20.58 -8.83 9.96
CA SER A 130 -20.46 -9.24 8.56
C SER A 130 -20.91 -10.69 8.32
N GLU A 131 -20.70 -11.59 9.29
CA GLU A 131 -21.21 -12.96 9.25
C GLU A 131 -22.73 -13.02 9.50
N CYS A 132 -23.21 -12.29 10.51
CA CYS A 132 -24.63 -12.26 10.88
C CYS A 132 -25.54 -11.66 9.80
N VAL A 133 -25.05 -10.67 9.06
CA VAL A 133 -25.82 -9.96 8.04
C VAL A 133 -25.58 -10.48 6.63
N LYS A 134 -24.74 -11.50 6.44
CA LYS A 134 -24.38 -12.03 5.11
C LYS A 134 -25.59 -12.42 4.26
N ASN A 135 -26.63 -12.98 4.88
CA ASN A 135 -27.87 -13.37 4.20
C ASN A 135 -28.94 -12.26 4.21
N SER A 136 -28.68 -11.15 4.90
CA SER A 136 -29.56 -9.99 5.04
C SER A 136 -29.03 -8.75 4.31
N CYS A 137 -27.86 -8.82 3.68
CA CYS A 137 -27.34 -7.78 2.81
C CYS A 137 -27.50 -8.19 1.34
N SER A 138 -27.79 -7.22 0.47
CA SER A 138 -27.66 -7.41 -0.97
C SER A 138 -26.18 -7.50 -1.36
N ARG A 139 -25.32 -6.78 -0.64
CA ARG A 139 -23.86 -6.78 -0.84
C ARG A 139 -23.14 -6.39 0.46
N TYR A 140 -21.91 -6.87 0.66
CA TYR A 140 -21.05 -6.42 1.75
C TYR A 140 -19.68 -6.01 1.20
N ILE A 141 -19.23 -4.81 1.52
CA ILE A 141 -17.95 -4.22 1.14
C ILE A 141 -17.04 -4.27 2.37
N TYR A 142 -15.98 -5.06 2.31
CA TYR A 142 -15.08 -5.22 3.45
C TYR A 142 -14.13 -4.03 3.58
N THR A 143 -14.13 -3.37 4.74
CA THR A 143 -13.15 -2.32 5.09
C THR A 143 -11.83 -2.91 5.53
N ASP A 144 -11.89 -4.11 6.10
CA ASP A 144 -10.73 -4.97 6.32
C ASP A 144 -10.41 -5.59 4.98
N ASN A 145 -9.74 -4.80 4.16
CA ASN A 145 -9.19 -5.34 2.96
C ASN A 145 -8.25 -6.50 3.33
N ALA A 146 -8.04 -7.40 2.38
CA ALA A 146 -6.85 -8.25 2.28
C ALA A 146 -5.52 -7.49 2.31
N GLU A 147 -5.50 -6.24 2.78
CA GLU A 147 -4.38 -5.35 3.01
C GLU A 147 -3.57 -5.73 4.23
N GLU A 148 -4.09 -6.39 5.27
CA GLU A 148 -3.18 -6.88 6.32
C GLU A 148 -2.30 -8.05 5.84
N GLN A 149 -2.84 -8.92 4.97
CA GLN A 149 -2.08 -9.99 4.32
C GLN A 149 -1.26 -9.51 3.12
N SER A 150 -1.77 -8.55 2.33
CA SER A 150 -1.00 -7.95 1.25
C SER A 150 0.05 -6.98 1.76
N ASP A 151 -0.16 -6.28 2.89
CA ASP A 151 0.85 -5.43 3.52
C ASP A 151 1.99 -6.28 4.09
N GLU A 152 1.70 -7.43 4.71
CA GLU A 152 2.77 -8.35 5.13
C GLU A 152 3.55 -8.88 3.92
N THR A 153 2.87 -9.28 2.85
CA THR A 153 3.51 -9.80 1.64
C THR A 153 4.32 -8.72 0.91
N GLU A 154 3.74 -7.54 0.70
CA GLU A 154 4.41 -6.38 0.10
C GLU A 154 5.59 -5.90 0.95
N ARG A 155 5.43 -5.89 2.28
CA ARG A 155 6.51 -5.56 3.22
C ARG A 155 7.61 -6.60 3.14
N ASN A 156 7.29 -7.89 3.11
CA ASN A 156 8.27 -8.95 2.94
C ASN A 156 9.02 -8.81 1.61
N ASN A 157 8.31 -8.54 0.51
CA ASN A 157 8.92 -8.36 -0.80
C ASN A 157 9.83 -7.11 -0.85
N MET A 158 9.40 -6.01 -0.22
CA MET A 158 10.22 -4.81 -0.04
C MET A 158 11.46 -5.09 0.81
N LEU A 159 11.32 -5.83 1.93
CA LEU A 159 12.43 -6.23 2.79
C LEU A 159 13.44 -7.14 2.07
N VAL A 160 12.97 -8.07 1.23
CA VAL A 160 13.83 -8.90 0.38
C VAL A 160 14.60 -8.01 -0.61
N SER A 161 13.92 -7.03 -1.22
CA SER A 161 14.55 -6.07 -2.14
C SER A 161 15.61 -5.21 -1.45
N GLU A 162 15.30 -4.64 -0.28
CA GLU A 162 16.25 -3.87 0.54
C GLU A 162 17.43 -4.74 1.00
N LYS A 163 17.17 -5.99 1.40
CA LYS A 163 18.22 -6.94 1.80
C LYS A 163 19.20 -7.17 0.65
N ILE A 164 18.72 -7.32 -0.59
CA ILE A 164 19.59 -7.45 -1.78
C ILE A 164 20.46 -6.20 -1.95
N ASP A 165 19.89 -5.00 -1.84
CA ASP A 165 20.64 -3.73 -1.97
C ASP A 165 21.80 -3.66 -0.97
N PHE A 166 21.54 -3.95 0.31
CA PHE A 166 22.57 -3.87 1.33
C PHE A 166 23.60 -4.99 1.25
N ILE A 167 23.22 -6.16 0.72
CA ILE A 167 24.17 -7.23 0.40
C ILE A 167 25.10 -6.78 -0.74
N GLU A 168 24.58 -6.12 -1.77
CA GLU A 168 25.40 -5.58 -2.86
C GLU A 168 26.31 -4.44 -2.41
N ILE A 169 25.82 -3.53 -1.55
CA ILE A 169 26.64 -2.50 -0.91
C ILE A 169 27.76 -3.14 -0.09
N LEU A 170 27.45 -4.14 0.75
CA LEU A 170 28.45 -4.87 1.54
C LEU A 170 29.52 -5.49 0.63
N ARG A 171 29.10 -6.14 -0.47
CA ARG A 171 30.03 -6.70 -1.46
C ARG A 171 30.92 -5.63 -2.08
N SER A 172 30.32 -4.52 -2.51
CA SER A 172 31.04 -3.40 -3.15
C SER A 172 32.07 -2.78 -2.20
N VAL A 173 31.72 -2.60 -0.93
CA VAL A 173 32.65 -2.10 0.09
C VAL A 173 33.79 -3.09 0.30
N LEU A 174 33.50 -4.38 0.49
CA LEU A 174 34.55 -5.40 0.69
C LEU A 174 35.45 -5.61 -0.53
N GLN A 175 34.95 -5.42 -1.75
CA GLN A 175 35.75 -5.46 -2.98
C GLN A 175 36.71 -4.27 -3.12
N GLY A 176 36.41 -3.16 -2.44
CA GLY A 176 37.28 -1.98 -2.41
C GLY A 176 38.39 -2.05 -1.37
N GLU A 177 38.42 -3.09 -0.52
CA GLU A 177 39.45 -3.27 0.51
C GLU A 177 40.46 -4.34 0.11
N ASP A 178 41.75 -3.98 0.11
CA ASP A 178 42.84 -4.91 -0.20
C ASP A 178 43.21 -5.83 0.99
N ALA A 179 42.73 -5.51 2.19
CA ALA A 179 43.03 -6.23 3.43
C ALA A 179 41.75 -6.46 4.26
N PRO A 180 41.74 -7.43 5.19
CA PRO A 180 40.63 -7.62 6.12
C PRO A 180 40.33 -6.32 6.88
N ILE A 181 39.04 -5.96 6.94
CA ILE A 181 38.55 -4.75 7.59
C ILE A 181 37.90 -5.07 8.93
N HIS A 182 38.07 -4.19 9.92
CA HIS A 182 37.36 -4.29 11.18
C HIS A 182 35.84 -4.18 10.97
N LEU A 183 35.07 -5.06 11.62
CA LEU A 183 33.60 -5.04 11.56
C LEU A 183 33.03 -3.67 11.98
N SER A 184 33.66 -3.00 12.94
CA SER A 184 33.27 -1.66 13.40
C SER A 184 33.53 -0.56 12.37
N ALA A 185 34.53 -0.71 11.50
CA ALA A 185 34.85 0.22 10.41
C ALA A 185 33.99 -0.01 9.16
N LEU A 186 33.42 -1.21 9.01
CA LEU A 186 32.58 -1.59 7.88
C LEU A 186 31.19 -0.93 7.93
N MET A 187 30.59 -0.81 9.12
CA MET A 187 29.26 -0.20 9.28
C MET A 187 29.20 1.29 8.84
N PRO A 188 30.14 2.17 9.25
CA PRO A 188 30.20 3.54 8.75
C PRO A 188 30.31 3.63 7.23
N LYS A 189 31.15 2.80 6.61
CA LYS A 189 31.31 2.76 5.14
C LYS A 189 30.02 2.36 4.42
N MET A 190 29.20 1.49 5.00
CA MET A 190 27.88 1.16 4.46
C MET A 190 26.90 2.33 4.59
N LEU A 191 26.89 3.02 5.74
CA LEU A 191 26.04 4.19 5.99
C LEU A 191 26.39 5.41 5.12
N GLU A 192 27.67 5.54 4.74
CA GLU A 192 28.12 6.54 3.75
C GLU A 192 27.55 6.27 2.36
N ARG A 193 27.33 5.01 1.99
CA ARG A 193 26.73 4.62 0.71
C ARG A 193 25.21 4.76 0.74
N ASP A 194 24.58 4.35 1.83
CA ASP A 194 23.15 4.50 2.02
C ASP A 194 22.83 4.69 3.52
N ASN A 195 22.39 5.91 3.85
CA ASN A 195 22.04 6.30 5.22
C ASN A 195 20.77 5.63 5.75
N ALA A 196 19.99 4.96 4.90
CA ALA A 196 18.80 4.21 5.28
C ALA A 196 19.12 2.81 5.82
N PHE A 197 20.40 2.41 5.84
CA PHE A 197 20.83 1.10 6.32
C PHE A 197 20.41 0.85 7.78
N SER A 198 19.70 -0.26 8.00
CA SER A 198 19.24 -0.67 9.32
C SER A 198 19.21 -2.20 9.47
N VAL A 199 20.13 -2.73 10.26
CA VAL A 199 20.25 -4.18 10.57
C VAL A 199 18.95 -4.76 11.12
N LYS A 200 18.29 -4.03 12.04
CA LYS A 200 17.02 -4.45 12.64
C LYS A 200 15.89 -4.52 11.60
N ARG A 201 15.86 -3.59 10.65
CA ARG A 201 14.86 -3.57 9.57
C ARG A 201 14.99 -4.78 8.66
N LEU A 202 16.23 -5.20 8.40
CA LEU A 202 16.55 -6.40 7.62
C LEU A 202 16.31 -7.73 8.37
N GLY A 203 15.80 -7.68 9.60
CA GLY A 203 15.47 -8.86 10.41
C GLY A 203 16.63 -9.44 11.22
N PHE A 204 17.79 -8.77 11.28
CA PHE A 204 18.95 -9.23 12.02
C PHE A 204 19.05 -8.54 13.39
N LYS A 205 19.53 -9.26 14.41
CA LYS A 205 19.71 -8.70 15.76
C LYS A 205 20.99 -7.87 15.86
N THR A 206 22.04 -8.28 15.13
CA THR A 206 23.36 -7.62 15.16
C THR A 206 23.97 -7.49 13.78
N PHE A 207 24.86 -6.50 13.60
CA PHE A 207 25.56 -6.32 12.32
C PHE A 207 26.47 -7.50 11.98
N LYS A 208 27.09 -8.12 12.99
CA LYS A 208 27.85 -9.37 12.83
C LYS A 208 27.00 -10.46 12.19
N GLU A 209 25.76 -10.63 12.66
CA GLU A 209 24.82 -11.63 12.14
C GLU A 209 24.45 -11.36 10.68
N PHE A 210 24.19 -10.10 10.33
CA PHE A 210 23.97 -9.70 8.93
C PHE A 210 25.18 -10.03 8.03
N VAL A 211 26.39 -9.63 8.42
CA VAL A 211 27.61 -9.90 7.63
C VAL A 211 27.90 -11.40 7.56
N SER A 212 27.61 -12.16 8.62
CA SER A 212 27.79 -13.62 8.62
C SER A 212 26.72 -14.36 7.82
N SER A 213 25.64 -13.69 7.42
CA SER A 213 24.54 -14.30 6.66
C SER A 213 24.82 -14.45 5.16
N VAL A 214 25.88 -13.81 4.65
CA VAL A 214 26.25 -13.86 3.23
C VAL A 214 27.42 -14.80 3.00
N ASP A 215 27.44 -15.45 1.84
CA ASP A 215 28.43 -16.46 1.45
C ASP A 215 29.81 -15.89 1.10
N PHE A 216 29.85 -14.66 0.60
CA PHE A 216 31.06 -13.98 0.16
C PHE A 216 31.80 -13.22 1.28
N ALA A 217 31.30 -13.19 2.52
CA ALA A 217 31.99 -12.56 3.64
C ALA A 217 32.52 -13.63 4.62
N GLU A 218 33.81 -13.56 4.92
CA GLU A 218 34.47 -14.37 5.95
C GLU A 218 34.65 -13.51 7.20
N VAL A 219 34.09 -13.94 8.33
CA VAL A 219 34.16 -13.25 9.62
C VAL A 219 35.10 -14.03 10.54
N LYS A 220 36.21 -13.42 10.94
CA LYS A 220 37.21 -14.01 11.85
C LYS A 220 37.37 -13.18 13.10
N ASP A 221 37.57 -13.85 14.23
CA ASP A 221 38.03 -13.22 15.46
C ASP A 221 39.56 -13.22 15.47
N ASP A 222 40.19 -12.09 15.76
CA ASP A 222 41.65 -11.98 15.84
C ASP A 222 42.23 -12.57 17.16
N GLY A 223 41.37 -13.04 18.06
CA GLY A 223 41.76 -13.62 19.35
C GLY A 223 41.87 -12.58 20.48
N ASN A 224 41.79 -11.28 20.16
CA ASN A 224 41.70 -10.18 21.12
C ASN A 224 40.27 -9.64 21.27
N GLY A 225 39.28 -10.32 20.70
CA GLY A 225 37.88 -9.87 20.67
C GLY A 225 37.58 -8.90 19.55
N THR A 226 38.50 -8.70 18.60
CA THR A 226 38.27 -7.87 17.43
C THR A 226 37.80 -8.73 16.27
N ILE A 227 36.68 -8.34 15.67
CA ILE A 227 36.11 -9.05 14.54
C ILE A 227 36.60 -8.42 13.23
N MET A 228 37.26 -9.24 12.41
CA MET A 228 37.73 -8.92 11.07
C MET A 228 36.84 -9.55 10.01
N VAL A 229 36.60 -8.82 8.92
CA VAL A 229 35.78 -9.24 7.78
C VAL A 229 36.62 -9.17 6.51
N SER A 230 36.56 -10.20 5.67
CA SER A 230 37.21 -10.22 4.35
C SER A 230 36.36 -10.95 3.31
N LEU A 231 36.68 -10.81 2.02
CA LEU A 231 36.01 -11.60 0.98
C LEU A 231 36.36 -13.10 1.12
N SER A 232 35.33 -13.93 1.19
CA SER A 232 35.44 -15.39 1.17
C SER A 232 35.88 -15.89 -0.20
N LYS A 233 36.79 -16.86 -0.22
CA LYS A 233 37.22 -17.58 -1.45
C LYS A 233 36.30 -18.76 -1.81
N LYS A 234 35.34 -19.12 -0.95
CA LYS A 234 34.42 -20.25 -1.19
C LYS A 234 33.08 -19.76 -1.75
N LYS A 235 32.68 -20.30 -2.90
CA LYS A 235 31.28 -20.26 -3.35
C LYS A 235 30.48 -21.26 -2.51
N VAL A 236 29.54 -20.77 -1.70
CA VAL A 236 28.51 -21.60 -1.07
C VAL A 236 27.18 -21.10 -1.59
N ALA A 237 26.43 -21.98 -2.26
CA ALA A 237 25.13 -21.62 -2.81
C ALA A 237 24.17 -21.26 -1.67
N VAL A 238 23.71 -20.01 -1.61
CA VAL A 238 22.59 -19.62 -0.76
C VAL A 238 21.34 -20.31 -1.30
N GLN A 239 20.57 -20.94 -0.43
CA GLN A 239 19.29 -21.53 -0.80
C GLN A 239 18.31 -20.38 -1.04
N GLU A 240 18.02 -20.09 -2.30
CA GLU A 240 17.17 -18.97 -2.67
C GLU A 240 15.70 -19.39 -2.69
N ASP A 241 14.85 -18.70 -1.93
CA ASP A 241 13.42 -18.85 -2.07
C ASP A 241 12.91 -18.14 -3.34
N ALA A 242 11.68 -18.45 -3.76
CA ALA A 242 11.09 -17.91 -4.98
C ALA A 242 11.07 -16.38 -4.99
N GLN A 243 10.77 -15.73 -3.84
CA GLN A 243 10.72 -14.27 -3.75
C GLN A 243 12.09 -13.63 -3.98
N MET A 244 13.16 -14.22 -3.44
CA MET A 244 14.52 -13.72 -3.63
C MET A 244 14.96 -13.86 -5.09
N VAL A 245 14.59 -14.95 -5.77
CA VAL A 245 14.86 -15.13 -7.21
C VAL A 245 14.16 -14.05 -8.04
N LEU A 246 12.87 -13.81 -7.79
CA LEU A 246 12.09 -12.77 -8.50
C LEU A 246 12.65 -11.37 -8.22
N ALA A 247 12.96 -11.05 -6.96
CA ALA A 247 13.53 -9.77 -6.58
C ALA A 247 14.89 -9.52 -7.25
N LYS A 248 15.75 -10.56 -7.36
CA LYS A 248 17.02 -10.46 -8.11
C LYS A 248 16.82 -10.24 -9.61
N ALA A 249 15.87 -10.95 -10.22
CA ALA A 249 15.54 -10.78 -11.63
C ALA A 249 15.06 -9.34 -11.92
N LEU A 250 14.22 -8.78 -11.05
CA LEU A 250 13.77 -7.39 -11.11
C LEU A 250 14.92 -6.39 -10.91
N LYS A 251 15.77 -6.60 -9.89
CA LYS A 251 16.94 -5.75 -9.62
C LYS A 251 17.90 -5.67 -10.79
N LYS A 252 18.15 -6.80 -11.46
CA LYS A 252 18.97 -6.86 -12.68
C LYS A 252 18.41 -6.02 -13.83
N LYS A 253 17.11 -5.75 -13.82
CA LYS A 253 16.41 -4.84 -14.75
C LYS A 253 16.07 -3.48 -14.13
N SER A 254 16.83 -3.11 -13.09
CA SER A 254 16.72 -1.85 -12.36
C SER A 254 15.31 -1.59 -11.82
N TRP A 255 14.60 -2.62 -11.38
CA TRP A 255 13.27 -2.48 -10.77
C TRP A 255 13.32 -2.74 -9.27
N ASP A 256 12.90 -1.74 -8.50
CA ASP A 256 12.78 -1.82 -7.04
C ASP A 256 11.38 -2.28 -6.65
N VAL A 257 11.29 -3.10 -5.60
CA VAL A 257 10.00 -3.46 -5.00
C VAL A 257 9.77 -2.54 -3.80
N LEU A 258 8.67 -1.80 -3.83
CA LEU A 258 8.26 -0.86 -2.76
C LEU A 258 6.85 -1.21 -2.32
N SER A 259 6.44 -0.84 -1.11
CA SER A 259 5.05 -1.07 -0.70
C SER A 259 4.06 -0.23 -1.51
N LYS A 260 2.87 -0.77 -1.75
CA LYS A 260 1.78 -0.12 -2.47
C LYS A 260 1.36 1.17 -1.80
N GLY A 261 1.27 1.17 -0.47
CA GLY A 261 0.93 2.37 0.31
C GLY A 261 1.91 3.52 0.11
N ILE A 262 3.21 3.23 0.04
CA ILE A 262 4.26 4.23 -0.24
C ILE A 262 4.14 4.71 -1.69
N LEU A 263 4.04 3.80 -2.66
CA LEU A 263 3.90 4.15 -4.08
C LEU A 263 2.68 5.05 -4.33
N ARG A 264 1.52 4.71 -3.75
CA ARG A 264 0.29 5.49 -3.89
C ARG A 264 0.45 6.93 -3.40
N LYS A 265 1.02 7.10 -2.20
CA LYS A 265 1.23 8.42 -1.59
C LYS A 265 2.20 9.27 -2.40
N ILE A 266 3.32 8.69 -2.82
CA ILE A 266 4.31 9.38 -3.63
C ILE A 266 3.74 9.74 -5.00
N TYR A 267 3.01 8.84 -5.66
CA TYR A 267 2.40 9.09 -6.96
C TYR A 267 1.40 10.26 -6.91
N ARG A 268 0.49 10.27 -5.92
CA ARG A 268 -0.47 11.37 -5.74
C ARG A 268 0.24 12.71 -5.57
N LEU A 269 1.23 12.78 -4.66
CA LEU A 269 1.99 14.01 -4.46
C LEU A 269 2.80 14.41 -5.70
N ALA A 270 3.36 13.45 -6.44
CA ALA A 270 4.07 13.76 -7.68
C ALA A 270 3.14 14.37 -8.74
N CYS A 271 1.91 13.84 -8.87
CA CYS A 271 0.87 14.44 -9.70
C CYS A 271 0.53 15.87 -9.23
N ASP A 272 0.23 16.05 -7.94
CA ASP A 272 -0.19 17.34 -7.40
C ASP A 272 0.89 18.43 -7.56
N LYS A 273 2.15 18.11 -7.26
CA LYS A 273 3.27 19.06 -7.35
C LYS A 273 3.60 19.41 -8.80
N THR A 274 3.55 18.44 -9.71
CA THR A 274 3.88 18.68 -11.13
C THR A 274 2.72 19.22 -11.97
N ALA A 275 1.48 19.15 -11.46
CA ALA A 275 0.31 19.76 -12.10
C ALA A 275 0.42 21.29 -12.19
N LEU A 276 1.05 21.92 -11.19
CA LEU A 276 1.25 23.37 -11.14
C LEU A 276 2.42 23.81 -12.02
N LYS A 277 3.53 23.06 -11.97
CA LYS A 277 4.76 23.37 -12.71
C LYS A 277 5.59 22.10 -12.92
N PRO A 278 6.16 21.87 -14.11
CA PRO A 278 7.20 20.87 -14.30
C PRO A 278 8.36 21.08 -13.32
N MET A 279 8.89 19.99 -12.77
CA MET A 279 9.95 20.04 -11.75
C MET A 279 11.14 19.19 -12.13
N SER A 280 12.33 19.56 -11.66
CA SER A 280 13.49 18.66 -11.72
C SER A 280 13.25 17.44 -10.83
N LYS A 281 13.93 16.33 -11.12
CA LYS A 281 13.84 15.14 -10.24
C LYS A 281 14.30 15.45 -8.81
N GLN A 282 15.31 16.31 -8.65
CA GLN A 282 15.86 16.65 -7.34
C GLN A 282 14.85 17.46 -6.53
N ASP A 283 14.26 18.50 -7.13
CA ASP A 283 13.27 19.34 -6.46
C ASP A 283 12.02 18.53 -6.10
N LEU A 284 11.56 17.66 -7.01
CA LEU A 284 10.40 16.81 -6.75
C LEU A 284 10.62 15.86 -5.57
N VAL A 285 11.83 15.32 -5.41
CA VAL A 285 12.19 14.50 -4.24
C VAL A 285 12.11 15.33 -2.95
N GLN A 286 12.65 16.55 -2.95
CA GLN A 286 12.63 17.43 -1.78
C GLN A 286 11.21 17.87 -1.40
N GLU A 287 10.40 18.23 -2.39
CA GLU A 287 9.01 18.62 -2.17
C GLU A 287 8.19 17.47 -1.55
N ILE A 288 8.30 16.26 -2.10
CA ILE A 288 7.60 15.09 -1.55
C ILE A 288 8.12 14.73 -0.16
N ALA A 289 9.43 14.88 0.08
CA ALA A 289 10.02 14.63 1.39
C ALA A 289 9.52 15.63 2.47
N SER A 290 9.24 16.88 2.07
CA SER A 290 8.74 17.91 3.00
C SER A 290 7.38 17.60 3.62
N GLU A 291 6.58 16.74 2.96
CA GLU A 291 5.29 16.24 3.44
C GLU A 291 5.41 15.19 4.57
N ASN A 292 6.63 14.84 4.98
CA ASN A 292 6.92 13.94 6.11
C ASN A 292 6.17 12.60 6.09
N LEU A 293 6.10 11.97 4.92
CA LEU A 293 5.46 10.66 4.76
C LEU A 293 6.18 9.59 5.59
N ALA A 294 5.47 9.00 6.55
CA ALA A 294 5.98 7.91 7.38
C ALA A 294 6.52 6.75 6.52
N GLY A 295 7.73 6.28 6.86
CA GLY A 295 8.37 5.14 6.19
C GLY A 295 9.05 5.47 4.86
N THR A 296 9.15 6.75 4.47
CA THR A 296 9.84 7.18 3.25
C THR A 296 11.16 7.89 3.55
N THR A 297 12.08 7.82 2.60
CA THR A 297 13.35 8.57 2.57
C THR A 297 13.54 9.15 1.17
N ASN A 298 14.45 10.12 1.00
CA ASN A 298 14.78 10.66 -0.33
C ASN A 298 15.19 9.56 -1.32
N GLY A 299 15.86 8.51 -0.83
CA GLY A 299 16.21 7.32 -1.62
C GLY A 299 14.98 6.54 -2.08
N ILE A 300 14.03 6.27 -1.18
CA ILE A 300 12.77 5.59 -1.51
C ILE A 300 11.95 6.42 -2.52
N ILE A 301 11.86 7.74 -2.31
CA ILE A 301 11.15 8.64 -3.22
C ILE A 301 11.80 8.62 -4.61
N SER A 302 13.12 8.74 -4.68
CA SER A 302 13.86 8.70 -5.95
C SER A 302 13.68 7.39 -6.74
N ARG A 303 13.59 6.25 -6.03
CA ARG A 303 13.29 4.93 -6.60
C ARG A 303 11.85 4.83 -7.10
N ALA A 304 10.89 5.29 -6.31
CA ALA A 304 9.47 5.35 -6.69
C ALA A 304 9.25 6.18 -7.96
N LEU A 305 9.86 7.37 -8.06
CA LEU A 305 9.83 8.18 -9.28
C LEU A 305 10.41 7.42 -10.49
N GLY A 306 11.47 6.63 -10.27
CA GLY A 306 12.03 5.75 -11.29
C GLY A 306 11.08 4.65 -11.77
N ILE A 307 10.24 4.10 -10.87
CA ILE A 307 9.18 3.14 -11.21
C ILE A 307 8.12 3.81 -12.08
N PHE A 308 7.65 5.01 -11.70
CA PHE A 308 6.60 5.71 -12.44
C PHE A 308 7.05 6.11 -13.85
N LEU A 309 8.31 6.54 -14.02
CA LEU A 309 8.86 6.81 -15.35
C LEU A 309 8.86 5.55 -16.23
N LYS A 310 9.27 4.43 -15.65
CA LYS A 310 9.33 3.12 -16.32
C LYS A 310 7.96 2.54 -16.66
N ALA A 311 6.92 2.99 -15.95
CA ALA A 311 5.53 2.66 -16.15
C ALA A 311 4.78 3.68 -17.02
N GLU A 312 5.48 4.64 -17.63
CA GLU A 312 4.88 5.65 -18.49
C GLU A 312 3.79 6.47 -17.79
N LEU A 313 4.01 6.73 -16.50
CA LEU A 313 3.20 7.62 -15.66
C LEU A 313 3.81 9.02 -15.51
N ALA A 314 5.09 9.14 -15.87
CA ALA A 314 5.82 10.39 -15.90
C ALA A 314 6.44 10.60 -17.28
N THR A 315 6.41 11.83 -17.76
CA THR A 315 7.12 12.26 -18.97
C THR A 315 8.25 13.19 -18.59
N VAL A 316 9.38 13.06 -19.29
CA VAL A 316 10.56 13.90 -19.08
C VAL A 316 10.79 14.74 -20.31
N SER A 317 10.70 16.06 -20.16
CA SER A 317 11.00 17.03 -21.21
C SER A 317 12.37 17.68 -20.98
N ALA A 318 13.06 18.01 -22.08
CA ALA A 318 14.28 18.80 -22.02
C ALA A 318 13.89 20.28 -22.04
N SER A 319 14.07 20.99 -20.92
CA SER A 319 13.87 22.43 -20.85
C SER A 319 15.07 23.08 -20.15
N GLY A 320 15.94 23.70 -20.94
CA GLY A 320 17.20 24.27 -20.45
C GLY A 320 18.24 23.21 -20.06
N ALA A 321 18.93 23.43 -18.93
CA ALA A 321 20.02 22.57 -18.46
C ALA A 321 19.54 21.32 -17.68
N GLU A 322 18.27 21.27 -17.26
CA GLU A 322 17.74 20.19 -16.43
C GLU A 322 16.52 19.51 -17.04
N ARG A 323 16.42 18.20 -16.79
CA ARG A 323 15.30 17.37 -17.20
C ARG A 323 14.09 17.66 -16.31
N GLN A 324 13.00 18.10 -16.92
CA GLN A 324 11.76 18.46 -16.24
C GLN A 324 10.77 17.30 -16.30
N TRP A 325 10.25 16.90 -15.14
CA TRP A 325 9.30 15.81 -14.97
C TRP A 325 7.88 16.36 -14.84
N THR A 326 6.95 15.70 -15.52
CA THR A 326 5.51 15.93 -15.39
C THR A 326 4.80 14.61 -15.25
N PHE A 327 3.79 14.55 -14.38
CA PHE A 327 3.01 13.35 -14.13
C PHE A 327 1.60 13.51 -14.66
N GLU A 328 1.09 12.45 -15.27
CA GLU A 328 -0.32 12.36 -15.66
C GLU A 328 -1.09 11.71 -14.51
N ASN A 329 -2.23 12.30 -14.11
CA ASN A 329 -3.14 11.65 -13.18
C ASN A 329 -4.07 10.71 -13.96
N THR A 330 -3.98 9.40 -13.69
CA THR A 330 -4.81 8.38 -14.34
C THR A 330 -5.32 7.40 -13.29
N ASN A 331 -6.54 6.89 -13.49
CA ASN A 331 -7.11 5.86 -12.61
C ASN A 331 -6.53 4.46 -12.88
N GLN A 332 -5.75 4.29 -13.95
CA GLN A 332 -5.16 3.00 -14.36
C GLN A 332 -3.68 2.86 -13.99
N TYR A 333 -3.17 3.67 -13.07
CA TYR A 333 -1.75 3.69 -12.73
C TYR A 333 -1.23 2.34 -12.19
N TRP A 334 -2.04 1.57 -11.45
CA TRP A 334 -1.64 0.23 -11.01
C TRP A 334 -1.43 -0.74 -12.17
N LEU A 335 -2.33 -0.75 -13.15
CA LEU A 335 -2.20 -1.58 -14.34
C LEU A 335 -0.93 -1.22 -15.12
N LYS A 336 -0.64 0.07 -15.26
CA LYS A 336 0.60 0.55 -15.90
C LYS A 336 1.85 0.09 -15.14
N ILE A 337 1.86 0.22 -13.80
CA ILE A 337 2.99 -0.21 -12.97
C ILE A 337 3.18 -1.73 -13.06
N ASP A 338 2.10 -2.51 -12.98
CA ASP A 338 2.17 -3.97 -13.01
C ASP A 338 2.62 -4.52 -14.36
N LYS A 339 2.16 -3.94 -15.48
CA LYS A 339 2.69 -4.28 -16.81
C LYS A 339 4.20 -4.00 -16.90
N ALA A 340 4.61 -2.83 -16.46
CA ALA A 340 6.01 -2.44 -16.43
C ALA A 340 6.87 -3.32 -15.51
N LEU A 341 6.31 -3.82 -14.40
CA LEU A 341 6.92 -4.80 -13.52
C LEU A 341 7.08 -6.14 -14.25
N LEU A 342 6.02 -6.65 -14.87
CA LEU A 342 6.00 -7.93 -15.56
C LEU A 342 6.95 -7.96 -16.76
N ASP A 343 7.03 -6.88 -17.55
CA ASP A 343 7.98 -6.76 -18.66
C ASP A 343 9.42 -6.93 -18.19
N ARG A 344 9.77 -6.28 -17.08
CA ARG A 344 11.12 -6.33 -16.50
C ARG A 344 11.40 -7.64 -15.83
N LEU A 345 10.42 -8.20 -15.12
CA LEU A 345 10.54 -9.51 -14.52
C LEU A 345 10.76 -10.58 -15.60
N SER A 346 9.95 -10.59 -16.64
CA SER A 346 10.09 -11.49 -17.79
C SER A 346 11.47 -11.37 -18.43
N ALA A 347 11.93 -10.14 -18.72
CA ALA A 347 13.26 -9.91 -19.27
C ALA A 347 14.38 -10.40 -18.33
N GLY A 348 14.25 -10.22 -17.02
CA GLY A 348 15.21 -10.69 -16.02
C GLY A 348 15.26 -12.21 -15.88
N LEU A 349 14.09 -12.85 -15.92
CA LEU A 349 13.93 -14.32 -15.87
C LEU A 349 14.52 -14.97 -17.12
N LYS A 350 14.23 -14.43 -18.32
CA LYS A 350 14.80 -14.88 -19.61
C LYS A 350 16.32 -14.84 -19.60
N GLU A 351 16.90 -13.74 -19.15
CA GLU A 351 18.36 -13.59 -19.10
C GLU A 351 19.01 -14.55 -18.10
N SER A 352 18.28 -14.97 -17.07
CA SER A 352 18.75 -15.89 -16.04
C SER A 352 18.47 -17.37 -16.37
N GLY A 353 17.65 -17.64 -17.40
CA GLY A 353 17.24 -19.00 -17.76
C GLY A 353 16.33 -19.65 -16.72
N ILE A 354 15.55 -18.85 -15.98
CA ILE A 354 14.68 -19.31 -14.88
C ILE A 354 13.20 -19.07 -15.25
N SER A 355 12.31 -19.97 -14.85
CA SER A 355 10.85 -19.80 -14.93
C SER A 355 10.24 -19.55 -13.56
N ALA A 356 9.14 -18.80 -13.50
CA ALA A 356 8.42 -18.48 -12.27
C ALA A 356 6.98 -18.99 -12.28
N LYS A 357 6.42 -19.30 -11.10
CA LYS A 357 5.01 -19.67 -11.00
C LYS A 357 4.12 -18.43 -10.99
N VAL A 358 2.94 -18.52 -11.63
CA VAL A 358 1.94 -17.44 -11.58
C VAL A 358 1.57 -17.06 -10.15
N SER A 359 1.47 -18.03 -9.23
CA SER A 359 1.17 -17.77 -7.81
C SER A 359 2.20 -16.87 -7.14
N ASP A 360 3.48 -17.07 -7.46
CA ASP A 360 4.59 -16.35 -6.85
C ASP A 360 4.66 -14.93 -7.43
N VAL A 361 4.45 -14.79 -8.74
CA VAL A 361 4.42 -13.48 -9.40
C VAL A 361 3.18 -12.67 -9.02
N LYS A 362 2.01 -13.30 -8.83
CA LYS A 362 0.78 -12.64 -8.41
C LYS A 362 0.97 -11.86 -7.09
N SER A 363 1.83 -12.36 -6.21
CA SER A 363 2.16 -11.70 -4.93
C SER A 363 2.97 -10.40 -5.07
N LEU A 364 3.53 -10.13 -6.25
CA LEU A 364 4.30 -8.91 -6.55
C LEU A 364 3.45 -7.82 -7.20
N LEU A 365 2.24 -8.14 -7.65
CA LEU A 365 1.36 -7.20 -8.34
C LEU A 365 0.72 -6.23 -7.34
N TYR A 366 0.63 -4.96 -7.73
CA TYR A 366 0.03 -3.90 -6.92
C TYR A 366 -1.48 -3.77 -7.13
N GLY A 367 -1.94 -3.99 -8.36
CA GLY A 367 -3.34 -3.94 -8.74
C GLY A 367 -4.15 -5.12 -8.20
N LYS A 368 -5.45 -4.90 -8.02
CA LYS A 368 -6.41 -5.98 -7.76
C LYS A 368 -7.09 -6.32 -9.08
N TYR A 369 -7.02 -7.58 -9.47
CA TYR A 369 -7.50 -8.08 -10.75
C TYR A 369 -8.47 -9.24 -10.52
N SER A 370 -9.49 -9.33 -11.38
CA SER A 370 -10.28 -10.56 -11.49
C SER A 370 -9.42 -11.69 -12.06
N ASP A 371 -9.87 -12.94 -11.95
CA ASP A 371 -9.12 -14.06 -12.53
C ASP A 371 -9.04 -13.96 -14.06
N GLU A 372 -10.08 -13.45 -14.73
CA GLU A 372 -10.07 -13.16 -16.17
C GLU A 372 -9.05 -12.07 -16.54
N ASP A 373 -8.99 -10.98 -15.76
CA ASP A 373 -8.03 -9.90 -15.97
C ASP A 373 -6.59 -10.38 -15.76
N LEU A 374 -6.36 -11.27 -14.79
CA LEU A 374 -5.05 -11.88 -14.55
C LEU A 374 -4.62 -12.75 -15.72
N GLU A 375 -5.52 -13.59 -16.26
CA GLU A 375 -5.19 -14.40 -17.43
C GLU A 375 -4.78 -13.54 -18.62
N SER A 376 -5.52 -12.46 -18.86
CA SER A 376 -5.21 -11.48 -19.91
C SER A 376 -3.87 -10.79 -19.67
N LEU A 377 -3.60 -10.37 -18.42
CA LEU A 377 -2.36 -9.73 -18.02
C LEU A 377 -1.15 -10.65 -18.19
N PHE A 378 -1.27 -11.93 -17.85
CA PHE A 378 -0.18 -12.92 -17.96
C PHE A 378 -0.01 -13.52 -19.36
N ALA A 379 -0.98 -13.34 -20.28
CA ALA A 379 -0.98 -13.96 -21.59
C ALA A 379 0.33 -13.72 -22.38
N GLN A 380 0.94 -12.55 -22.24
CA GLN A 380 2.16 -12.15 -22.95
C GLN A 380 3.46 -12.70 -22.33
N TYR A 381 3.38 -13.33 -21.15
CA TYR A 381 4.55 -13.77 -20.36
C TYR A 381 4.58 -15.28 -20.11
N ARG A 382 3.70 -16.06 -20.76
CA ARG A 382 3.56 -17.52 -20.57
C ARG A 382 4.81 -18.33 -20.92
N ASP A 383 5.75 -17.74 -21.63
CA ASP A 383 7.01 -18.37 -21.98
C ASP A 383 7.99 -18.48 -20.79
N VAL A 384 7.81 -17.65 -19.76
CA VAL A 384 8.65 -17.68 -18.54
C VAL A 384 7.86 -17.64 -17.22
N ILE A 385 6.55 -17.39 -17.27
CA ILE A 385 5.66 -17.38 -16.10
C ILE A 385 4.51 -18.37 -16.35
N SER A 386 4.43 -19.44 -15.56
CA SER A 386 3.46 -20.53 -15.77
C SER A 386 2.89 -21.09 -14.48
#